data_AF-A0A9R1EAJ9-F1
#
_entry.id   AF-A0A9R1EAJ9-F1
#
_cell.length_a   1.000
_cell.length_b   1.000
_cell.length_c   1.000
_cell.angle_alpha   90.00
_cell.angle_beta   90.00
_cell.angle_gamma   90.00
#
_symmetry.space_group_name_H-M   'P 1'
#
loop_
_entity.id
_entity.type
_entity.pdbx_description
1 polymer ?
#
loop_
_entity_poly.entity_id
_entity_poly.type
_entity_poly.pdbx_seq_one_letter_code
_entity_poly.pdbx_strand_id
1 'polypeptide(L)'
;MDRFQDGQHVRLRSRVQRTYLHADDDGESVTLSQHRASMNAAWAVHIYDGGDGDGNGDGDGNGDGDGDPDGDGPYLLLHSAAYGRYLSATATPARRGHHGLRPELRDYDQPEVEAIKWRAVESGFADDVVLLRHGEGHYLRANGKYLPWNSTGVSVDDKASSMMYWIVEPIPFREAGIPAIPGPLPTPLIDLSVIFTRRGAEREIRGIEPIPGEEAMPADHSPNRPIFSAIFSSPGRRIRFVLALEDGPYPEDPEDDGWQQFWFRGRSAFSLRGYLAAHIDVDDPNVAMCVRGGRHGRLTPLVVDLPDGGYGGTLEIVVFLAGTPGYDALRYPDVDAQ
;
A
#
# COMPACT_ATOMS: atom_id res chain seq x y z
N MET A 1 23.20 -9.37 -2.79
CA MET A 1 21.91 -8.83 -2.27
C MET A 1 21.54 -9.50 -0.95
N ASP A 2 22.52 -10.02 -0.20
CA ASP A 2 22.34 -11.22 0.62
C ASP A 2 21.61 -10.96 1.95
N ARG A 3 21.30 -9.70 2.24
CA ARG A 3 20.49 -9.24 3.38
C ARG A 3 19.00 -9.23 3.10
N PHE A 4 18.62 -9.27 1.83
CA PHE A 4 17.26 -9.25 1.36
C PHE A 4 16.89 -10.63 0.80
N GLN A 5 16.02 -11.35 1.49
CA GLN A 5 15.42 -12.59 0.99
C GLN A 5 14.00 -12.31 0.50
N ASP A 6 13.63 -12.87 -0.63
CA ASP A 6 12.29 -12.66 -1.18
C ASP A 6 11.21 -13.14 -0.20
N GLY A 7 10.16 -12.34 -0.02
CA GLY A 7 9.05 -12.62 0.90
C GLY A 7 9.34 -12.36 2.38
N GLN A 8 10.58 -12.07 2.77
CA GLN A 8 10.88 -11.71 4.17
C GLN A 8 10.31 -10.32 4.50
N HIS A 9 10.08 -10.05 5.78
CA HIS A 9 9.71 -8.72 6.25
C HIS A 9 10.90 -8.04 6.93
N VAL A 10 11.06 -6.74 6.73
CA VAL A 10 12.12 -5.93 7.33
C VAL A 10 11.58 -4.60 7.83
N ARG A 11 12.29 -3.99 8.79
CA ARG A 11 12.23 -2.56 9.09
C ARG A 11 13.51 -1.91 8.60
N LEU A 12 13.39 -0.68 8.11
CA LEU A 12 14.53 0.13 7.69
C LEU A 12 14.70 1.26 8.68
N ARG A 13 15.74 1.18 9.51
CA ARG A 13 16.02 2.19 10.54
C ARG A 13 17.09 3.15 10.06
N SER A 14 16.80 4.44 10.09
CA SER A 14 17.82 5.46 9.84
C SER A 14 18.95 5.35 10.85
N ARG A 15 20.18 5.16 10.39
CA ARG A 15 21.36 5.03 11.25
C ARG A 15 21.58 6.26 12.13
N VAL A 16 21.23 7.45 11.62
CA VAL A 16 21.47 8.72 12.33
C VAL A 16 20.26 9.19 13.11
N GLN A 17 19.05 9.14 12.52
CA GLN A 17 17.83 9.60 13.21
C GLN A 17 17.30 8.57 14.21
N ARG A 18 17.69 7.29 14.06
CA ARG A 18 17.19 6.16 14.86
C ARG A 18 15.67 5.96 14.75
N THR A 19 15.04 6.55 13.74
CA THR A 19 13.64 6.39 13.33
C THR A 19 13.54 5.40 12.18
N TYR A 20 12.32 4.93 11.89
CA TYR A 20 12.04 3.90 10.90
C TYR A 20 11.35 4.49 9.67
N LEU A 21 11.67 3.95 8.50
CA LEU A 21 10.93 4.21 7.26
C LEU A 21 9.48 3.75 7.43
N HIS A 22 8.53 4.64 7.16
CA HIS A 22 7.13 4.48 7.53
C HIS A 22 6.23 4.83 6.35
N ALA A 23 5.31 3.92 6.01
CA ALA A 23 4.17 4.20 5.14
C ALA A 23 3.17 5.08 5.90
N ASP A 24 2.94 6.31 5.44
CA ASP A 24 2.07 7.24 6.15
C ASP A 24 0.60 6.81 6.06
N ASP A 25 -0.22 7.28 7.00
CA ASP A 25 -1.63 6.92 7.12
C ASP A 25 -2.47 7.43 5.94
N ASP A 26 -1.92 8.33 5.11
CA ASP A 26 -2.52 8.78 3.86
C ASP A 26 -2.47 7.73 2.73
N GLY A 27 -1.68 6.66 2.90
CA GLY A 27 -1.53 5.58 1.91
C GLY A 27 -0.74 5.96 0.66
N GLU A 28 -0.05 7.11 0.68
CA GLU A 28 0.71 7.66 -0.44
C GLU A 28 2.09 8.17 0.00
N SER A 29 2.17 8.89 1.11
CA SER A 29 3.42 9.46 1.62
C SER A 29 4.30 8.41 2.30
N VAL A 30 5.60 8.68 2.27
CA VAL A 30 6.59 7.94 3.06
C VAL A 30 7.30 8.90 4.01
N THR A 31 7.29 8.56 5.29
CA THR A 31 7.80 9.40 6.38
C THR A 31 8.72 8.61 7.32
N LEU A 32 9.24 9.28 8.34
CA LEU A 32 9.98 8.66 9.44
C LEU A 32 9.11 8.61 10.69
N SER A 33 9.10 7.47 11.36
CA SER A 33 8.39 7.27 12.62
C SER A 33 9.31 6.75 13.72
N GLN A 34 9.05 7.13 14.97
CA GLN A 34 9.69 6.52 16.14
C GLN A 34 9.05 5.17 16.51
N HIS A 35 7.82 4.92 16.04
CA HIS A 35 7.08 3.71 16.35
C HIS A 35 7.62 2.53 15.54
N ARG A 36 8.47 1.73 16.18
CA ARG A 36 9.05 0.51 15.60
C ARG A 36 8.01 -0.59 15.38
N ALA A 37 7.15 -0.80 16.37
CA ALA A 37 6.15 -1.86 16.39
C ALA A 37 4.87 -1.39 15.68
N SER A 38 4.94 -1.30 14.35
CA SER A 38 3.83 -0.89 13.50
C SER A 38 3.92 -1.61 12.16
N MET A 39 2.76 -2.02 11.63
CA MET A 39 2.65 -2.54 10.26
C MET A 39 3.10 -1.52 9.22
N ASN A 40 2.89 -0.22 9.49
CA ASN A 40 3.32 0.86 8.62
C ASN A 40 4.85 1.00 8.55
N ALA A 41 5.59 0.47 9.54
CA ALA A 41 7.05 0.43 9.54
C ALA A 41 7.61 -0.90 8.98
N ALA A 42 6.74 -1.85 8.63
CA ALA A 42 7.11 -3.15 8.09
C ALA A 42 7.03 -3.15 6.56
N TRP A 43 8.08 -3.67 5.94
CA TRP A 43 8.23 -3.76 4.49
C TRP A 43 8.49 -5.21 4.10
N ALA A 44 7.60 -5.77 3.29
CA ALA A 44 7.85 -7.04 2.63
C ALA A 44 8.87 -6.84 1.49
N VAL A 45 9.85 -7.71 1.44
CA VAL A 45 10.89 -7.73 0.42
C VAL A 45 10.35 -8.46 -0.80
N HIS A 46 10.40 -7.81 -1.95
CA HIS A 46 10.08 -8.41 -3.23
C HIS A 46 11.30 -8.27 -4.14
N ILE A 47 11.96 -9.38 -4.44
CA ILE A 47 13.10 -9.45 -5.37
C ILE A 47 12.55 -9.59 -6.79
N TYR A 48 12.95 -8.67 -7.67
CA TYR A 48 12.58 -8.62 -9.07
C TYR A 48 13.82 -8.88 -9.94
N ASP A 49 13.92 -10.09 -10.48
CA ASP A 49 14.90 -10.47 -11.46
C ASP A 49 14.43 -9.94 -12.82
N GLY A 50 14.97 -8.81 -13.27
CA GLY A 50 14.53 -8.10 -14.48
C GLY A 50 14.91 -8.80 -15.78
N GLY A 51 14.42 -10.03 -15.99
CA GLY A 51 14.71 -10.86 -17.15
C GLY A 51 14.40 -10.17 -18.48
N ASP A 52 15.45 -10.12 -19.30
CA ASP A 52 15.46 -10.11 -20.76
C ASP A 52 15.34 -8.75 -21.44
N GLY A 53 16.49 -8.07 -21.50
CA GLY A 53 16.93 -7.57 -22.80
C GLY A 53 16.97 -8.75 -23.78
N ASP A 54 16.02 -8.73 -24.70
CA ASP A 54 16.02 -9.38 -26.00
C ASP A 54 17.32 -10.12 -26.31
N GLY A 55 17.28 -11.44 -26.16
CA GLY A 55 18.34 -12.37 -26.56
C GLY A 55 18.52 -12.46 -28.09
N ASN A 56 18.59 -11.33 -28.78
CA ASN A 56 19.25 -11.25 -30.09
C ASN A 56 20.74 -11.01 -29.84
N GLY A 57 21.42 -12.09 -29.44
CA GLY A 57 22.86 -12.21 -29.57
C GLY A 57 23.25 -12.33 -31.04
N ASP A 58 23.02 -11.28 -31.82
CA ASP A 58 23.80 -11.03 -33.03
C ASP A 58 25.05 -10.30 -32.57
N GLY A 59 26.09 -11.10 -32.32
CA GLY A 59 27.37 -10.63 -31.83
C GLY A 59 28.12 -9.85 -32.90
N ASP A 60 28.01 -8.52 -32.85
CA ASP A 60 28.96 -7.62 -33.49
C ASP A 60 29.82 -7.03 -32.37
N GLY A 61 30.92 -7.73 -32.05
CA GLY A 61 31.85 -7.35 -30.99
C GLY A 61 32.60 -6.04 -31.29
N ASN A 62 31.92 -4.90 -31.18
CA ASN A 62 32.50 -3.58 -31.05
C ASN A 62 32.10 -3.00 -29.69
N GLY A 63 32.85 -3.39 -28.68
CA GLY A 63 32.70 -2.93 -27.31
C GLY A 63 33.24 -1.52 -27.12
N ASP A 64 32.42 -0.53 -27.47
CA ASP A 64 32.51 0.85 -26.96
C ASP A 64 31.24 1.22 -26.16
N GLY A 65 30.49 0.21 -25.69
CA GLY A 65 29.25 0.41 -24.95
C GLY A 65 29.53 0.87 -23.52
N ASP A 66 29.04 2.06 -23.18
CA ASP A 66 28.93 2.65 -21.84
C ASP A 66 27.93 1.87 -20.95
N GLY A 67 27.97 0.53 -20.97
CA GLY A 67 27.09 -0.33 -20.20
C GLY A 67 27.30 -0.12 -18.70
N ASP A 68 26.22 0.16 -17.96
CA ASP A 68 26.21 0.23 -16.50
C ASP A 68 26.81 -1.08 -15.95
N PRO A 69 27.99 -1.07 -15.31
CA PRO A 69 28.61 -2.28 -14.78
C PRO A 69 27.78 -2.91 -13.65
N ASP A 70 26.77 -2.19 -13.14
CA ASP A 70 25.80 -2.66 -12.14
C ASP A 70 24.49 -3.20 -12.77
N GLY A 71 24.37 -3.20 -14.10
CA GLY A 71 23.13 -3.41 -14.86
C GLY A 71 22.45 -4.78 -14.71
N ASP A 72 23.19 -5.81 -14.29
CA ASP A 72 22.81 -7.22 -14.44
C ASP A 72 22.33 -7.89 -13.13
N GLY A 73 22.08 -7.09 -12.09
CA GLY A 73 21.67 -7.56 -10.77
C GLY A 73 20.15 -7.45 -10.53
N PRO A 74 19.59 -8.31 -9.66
CA PRO A 74 18.18 -8.21 -9.27
C PRO A 74 17.87 -6.84 -8.65
N TYR A 75 16.61 -6.43 -8.75
CA TYR A 75 16.08 -5.24 -8.10
C TYR A 75 15.30 -5.60 -6.84
N LEU A 76 15.35 -4.71 -5.87
CA LEU A 76 14.59 -4.76 -4.64
C LEU A 76 13.35 -3.86 -4.80
N LEU A 77 12.18 -4.43 -4.62
CA LEU A 77 10.93 -3.70 -4.46
C LEU A 77 10.54 -3.78 -2.97
N LEU A 78 10.27 -2.63 -2.35
CA LEU A 78 9.85 -2.55 -0.95
C LEU A 78 8.34 -2.40 -0.89
N HIS A 79 7.67 -3.48 -0.47
CA HIS A 79 6.22 -3.60 -0.47
C HIS A 79 5.66 -3.29 0.94
N SER A 80 4.79 -2.30 1.06
CA SER A 80 4.19 -1.89 2.33
C SER A 80 3.34 -3.02 2.90
N ALA A 81 3.69 -3.51 4.10
CA ALA A 81 2.90 -4.52 4.80
C ALA A 81 1.59 -3.97 5.37
N ALA A 82 1.40 -2.63 5.40
CA ALA A 82 0.17 -1.99 5.84
C ALA A 82 -0.85 -1.85 4.70
N TYR A 83 -0.39 -1.42 3.51
CA TYR A 83 -1.28 -0.96 2.44
C TYR A 83 -1.10 -1.65 1.09
N GLY A 84 -0.16 -2.57 0.96
CA GLY A 84 0.01 -3.37 -0.27
C GLY A 84 0.58 -2.61 -1.47
N ARG A 85 1.10 -1.39 -1.27
CA ARG A 85 1.71 -0.53 -2.30
C ARG A 85 3.23 -0.52 -2.16
N TYR A 86 3.93 -0.14 -3.21
CA TYR A 86 5.39 -0.20 -3.31
C TYR A 86 6.04 1.17 -3.13
N LEU A 87 7.17 1.20 -2.43
CA LEU A 87 8.01 2.40 -2.35
C LEU A 87 8.50 2.77 -3.74
N SER A 88 8.19 3.99 -4.17
CA SER A 88 8.66 4.54 -5.44
C SER A 88 9.47 5.83 -5.24
N ALA A 89 10.44 6.06 -6.11
CA ALA A 89 10.96 7.40 -6.34
C ALA A 89 10.03 8.14 -7.31
N THR A 90 9.95 9.47 -7.16
CA THR A 90 9.16 10.32 -8.07
C THR A 90 10.00 11.50 -8.53
N ALA A 91 9.57 12.19 -9.58
CA ALA A 91 10.16 13.47 -10.00
C ALA A 91 9.64 14.66 -9.18
N THR A 92 8.75 14.44 -8.22
CA THR A 92 8.13 15.50 -7.41
C THR A 92 9.17 16.04 -6.42
N PRO A 93 9.40 17.37 -6.36
CA PRO A 93 10.30 17.95 -5.36
C PRO A 93 9.89 17.60 -3.93
N ALA A 94 10.87 17.34 -3.06
CA ALA A 94 10.60 17.07 -1.65
C ALA A 94 9.91 18.27 -0.96
N ARG A 95 9.25 17.99 0.18
CA ARG A 95 8.57 19.01 1.00
C ARG A 95 9.49 20.20 1.30
N ARG A 96 8.92 21.40 1.40
CA ARG A 96 9.66 22.64 1.61
C ARG A 96 10.65 22.52 2.78
N GLY A 97 11.93 22.75 2.51
CA GLY A 97 13.01 22.63 3.50
C GLY A 97 13.72 21.27 3.50
N HIS A 98 13.31 20.32 2.64
CA HIS A 98 14.06 19.10 2.35
C HIS A 98 14.77 19.22 0.99
N HIS A 99 15.86 18.48 0.84
CA HIS A 99 16.57 18.34 -0.43
C HIS A 99 16.13 17.05 -1.14
N GLY A 100 16.28 17.04 -2.46
CA GLY A 100 15.94 15.89 -3.30
C GLY A 100 14.45 15.81 -3.65
N LEU A 101 14.04 14.59 -3.98
CA LEU A 101 12.73 14.25 -4.50
C LEU A 101 11.88 13.53 -3.45
N ARG A 102 10.56 13.65 -3.55
CA ARG A 102 9.61 13.00 -2.63
C ARG A 102 9.42 11.52 -3.04
N PRO A 103 9.69 10.55 -2.16
CA PRO A 103 9.23 9.18 -2.36
C PRO A 103 7.74 9.06 -2.01
N GLU A 104 7.07 8.16 -2.70
CA GLU A 104 5.63 7.88 -2.54
C GLU A 104 5.37 6.37 -2.61
N LEU A 105 4.18 5.96 -2.23
CA LEU A 105 3.67 4.60 -2.41
C LEU A 105 2.87 4.53 -3.70
N ARG A 106 3.21 3.56 -4.56
CA ARG A 106 2.54 3.35 -5.86
C ARG A 106 2.09 1.90 -6.04
N ASP A 107 1.07 1.75 -6.86
CA ASP A 107 0.62 0.44 -7.32
C ASP A 107 1.65 -0.15 -8.29
N TYR A 108 1.76 -1.48 -8.31
CA TYR A 108 2.62 -2.18 -9.24
C TYR A 108 1.84 -2.53 -10.51
N ASP A 109 1.79 -1.58 -11.44
CA ASP A 109 1.21 -1.72 -12.77
C ASP A 109 2.30 -1.54 -13.85
N GLN A 110 2.27 -2.38 -14.89
CA GLN A 110 3.11 -2.17 -16.09
C GLN A 110 2.49 -1.06 -16.96
N PRO A 111 3.28 -0.23 -17.68
CA PRO A 111 4.71 -0.40 -18.00
C PRO A 111 5.72 0.32 -17.07
N GLU A 112 5.32 0.88 -15.94
CA GLU A 112 6.19 1.79 -15.15
C GLU A 112 6.88 1.09 -13.96
N VAL A 113 7.52 -0.05 -14.23
CA VAL A 113 8.25 -0.84 -13.21
C VAL A 113 9.46 -0.07 -12.68
N GLU A 114 10.01 0.90 -13.42
CA GLU A 114 11.25 1.59 -13.07
C GLU A 114 11.16 2.42 -11.77
N ALA A 115 10.06 3.11 -11.53
CA ALA A 115 9.94 4.03 -10.40
C ALA A 115 9.99 3.32 -9.03
N ILE A 116 9.64 2.03 -9.00
CA ILE A 116 9.61 1.19 -7.78
C ILE A 116 10.85 0.31 -7.63
N LYS A 117 11.78 0.34 -8.60
CA LYS A 117 13.02 -0.44 -8.57
C LYS A 117 14.08 0.23 -7.69
N TRP A 118 14.58 -0.52 -6.72
CA TRP A 118 15.70 -0.12 -5.88
C TRP A 118 16.85 -1.12 -5.99
N ARG A 119 18.07 -0.68 -5.72
CA ARG A 119 19.22 -1.55 -5.47
C ARG A 119 19.73 -1.33 -4.06
N ALA A 120 19.88 -2.41 -3.31
CA ALA A 120 20.54 -2.38 -2.01
C ALA A 120 22.06 -2.43 -2.22
N VAL A 121 22.74 -1.32 -1.93
CA VAL A 121 24.20 -1.20 -2.02
C VAL A 121 24.79 -1.32 -0.62
N GLU A 122 25.81 -2.15 -0.47
CA GLU A 122 26.50 -2.34 0.80
C GLU A 122 27.20 -1.05 1.25
N SER A 123 27.12 -0.74 2.54
CA SER A 123 27.76 0.49 3.06
C SER A 123 29.28 0.39 3.18
N GLY A 124 29.84 -0.83 3.24
CA GLY A 124 31.26 -1.08 3.50
C GLY A 124 31.71 -0.85 4.96
N PHE A 125 30.80 -0.44 5.86
CA PHE A 125 31.12 -0.18 7.28
C PHE A 125 30.59 -1.24 8.24
N ALA A 126 29.43 -1.80 7.94
CA ALA A 126 28.77 -2.84 8.74
C ALA A 126 27.81 -3.65 7.85
N ASP A 127 27.69 -4.92 8.20
CA ASP A 127 26.94 -5.95 7.48
C ASP A 127 25.43 -5.69 7.36
N ASP A 128 24.85 -5.00 8.34
CA ASP A 128 23.42 -4.68 8.44
C ASP A 128 23.08 -3.29 7.89
N VAL A 129 24.07 -2.54 7.40
CA VAL A 129 23.89 -1.15 6.93
C VAL A 129 23.97 -1.09 5.42
N VAL A 130 22.91 -0.57 4.81
CA VAL A 130 22.75 -0.44 3.36
C VAL A 130 22.45 0.99 2.93
N LEU A 131 22.70 1.25 1.65
CA LEU A 131 22.22 2.38 0.88
C LEU A 131 21.16 1.85 -0.10
N LEU A 132 20.02 2.53 -0.21
CA LEU A 132 18.97 2.15 -1.16
C LEU A 132 19.04 3.09 -2.37
N ARG A 133 19.61 2.60 -3.47
CA ARG A 133 19.81 3.33 -4.73
C ARG A 133 18.58 3.20 -5.62
N HIS A 134 18.19 4.29 -6.26
CA HIS A 134 17.21 4.34 -7.34
C HIS A 134 17.86 5.00 -8.57
N GLY A 135 17.67 4.40 -9.75
CA GLY A 135 18.21 4.88 -11.03
C GLY A 135 19.71 5.21 -10.99
N GLU A 136 20.08 6.28 -11.67
CA GLU A 136 21.47 6.77 -11.77
C GLU A 136 21.87 7.56 -10.51
N GLY A 137 22.20 6.84 -9.43
CA GLY A 137 22.94 7.39 -8.29
C GLY A 137 22.13 8.19 -7.27
N HIS A 138 20.81 8.11 -7.28
CA HIS A 138 19.97 8.74 -6.25
C HIS A 138 19.71 7.74 -5.11
N TYR A 139 19.74 8.19 -3.86
CA TYR A 139 19.62 7.33 -2.69
C TYR A 139 18.50 7.77 -1.75
N LEU A 140 17.80 6.79 -1.16
CA LEU A 140 16.82 7.05 -0.12
C LEU A 140 17.50 7.67 1.10
N ARG A 141 16.93 8.77 1.59
CA ARG A 141 17.54 9.65 2.58
C ARG A 141 16.55 10.03 3.68
N ALA A 142 16.97 9.86 4.93
CA ALA A 142 16.28 10.44 6.08
C ALA A 142 16.56 11.97 6.19
N ASN A 143 15.55 12.78 6.48
CA ASN A 143 15.72 14.22 6.69
C ASN A 143 15.65 14.60 8.19
N GLY A 144 15.82 15.89 8.47
CA GLY A 144 15.54 16.44 9.79
C GLY A 144 16.67 16.48 10.80
N LYS A 145 17.94 16.36 10.39
CA LYS A 145 19.09 16.42 11.31
C LYS A 145 19.19 17.78 12.04
N TYR A 146 18.73 18.85 11.41
CA TYR A 146 19.00 20.22 11.85
C TYR A 146 17.76 21.02 12.29
N LEU A 147 16.55 20.61 11.89
CA LEU A 147 15.30 21.33 12.18
C LEU A 147 14.26 20.35 12.76
N PRO A 148 13.92 20.45 14.06
CA PRO A 148 13.05 19.48 14.74
C PRO A 148 11.65 19.31 14.13
N TRP A 149 11.09 20.36 13.53
CA TRP A 149 9.77 20.32 12.87
C TRP A 149 9.80 19.68 11.47
N ASN A 150 10.99 19.36 10.95
CA ASN A 150 11.22 18.67 9.68
C ASN A 150 11.81 17.26 9.91
N SER A 151 11.61 16.69 11.10
CA SER A 151 12.22 15.42 11.53
C SER A 151 11.61 14.16 10.93
N THR A 152 10.42 14.26 10.32
CA THR A 152 9.70 13.11 9.75
C THR A 152 9.93 12.92 8.25
N GLY A 153 10.72 13.79 7.61
CA GLY A 153 10.88 13.78 6.16
C GLY A 153 11.73 12.63 5.64
N VAL A 154 11.34 12.08 4.49
CA VAL A 154 12.15 11.18 3.66
C VAL A 154 12.26 11.80 2.28
N SER A 155 13.43 11.68 1.65
CA SER A 155 13.65 12.11 0.27
C SER A 155 14.53 11.11 -0.49
N VAL A 156 14.61 11.29 -1.81
CA VAL A 156 15.58 10.61 -2.67
C VAL A 156 16.54 11.67 -3.21
N ASP A 157 17.84 11.52 -2.98
CA ASP A 157 18.84 12.57 -3.21
C ASP A 157 20.15 11.97 -3.75
N ASP A 158 20.86 12.69 -4.61
CA ASP A 158 22.15 12.29 -5.19
C ASP A 158 23.34 12.77 -4.32
N LYS A 159 23.10 13.66 -3.35
CA LYS A 159 24.13 14.22 -2.48
C LYS A 159 24.49 13.29 -1.32
N ALA A 160 25.57 12.54 -1.52
CA ALA A 160 26.14 11.61 -0.56
C ALA A 160 26.16 12.17 0.89
N SER A 161 25.63 11.38 1.83
CA SER A 161 25.46 11.81 3.20
C SER A 161 25.22 10.66 4.16
N SER A 162 25.58 10.85 5.44
CA SER A 162 25.31 9.87 6.49
C SER A 162 23.82 9.61 6.75
N MET A 163 22.94 10.49 6.27
CA MET A 163 21.48 10.32 6.34
C MET A 163 20.93 9.22 5.41
N MET A 164 21.75 8.74 4.46
CA MET A 164 21.34 7.72 3.48
C MET A 164 21.58 6.29 3.97
N TYR A 165 22.22 6.13 5.14
CA TYR A 165 22.49 4.81 5.72
C TYR A 165 21.28 4.29 6.50
N TRP A 166 20.81 3.11 6.10
CA TRP A 166 19.71 2.39 6.72
C TRP A 166 20.20 1.08 7.32
N ILE A 167 19.86 0.85 8.58
CA ILE A 167 20.03 -0.43 9.24
C ILE A 167 18.83 -1.31 8.86
N VAL A 168 19.10 -2.51 8.35
CA VAL A 168 18.07 -3.50 8.01
C VAL A 168 17.81 -4.35 9.25
N GLU A 169 16.62 -4.24 9.83
CA GLU A 169 16.17 -5.06 10.96
C GLU A 169 15.15 -6.09 10.47
N PRO A 170 15.47 -7.39 10.40
CA PRO A 170 14.51 -8.42 10.02
C PRO A 170 13.31 -8.47 10.96
N ILE A 171 12.13 -8.80 10.42
CA ILE A 171 10.91 -9.06 11.18
C ILE A 171 10.57 -10.54 11.01
N PRO A 172 10.55 -11.33 12.08
CA PRO A 172 10.13 -12.72 11.98
C PRO A 172 8.65 -12.81 11.62
N PHE A 173 8.25 -13.94 11.07
CA PHE A 173 6.83 -14.24 10.90
C PHE A 173 6.18 -14.51 12.25
N ARG A 174 4.93 -14.10 12.36
CA ARG A 174 4.09 -14.38 13.52
C ARG A 174 3.75 -15.86 13.59
N GLU A 175 4.00 -16.47 14.75
CA GLU A 175 3.60 -17.86 15.04
C GLU A 175 2.10 -17.98 15.31
N ALA A 176 1.51 -16.97 15.94
CA ALA A 176 0.07 -16.87 16.09
C ALA A 176 -0.59 -16.57 14.73
N GLY A 177 -1.86 -16.97 14.58
CA GLY A 177 -2.67 -16.64 13.40
C GLY A 177 -2.90 -15.14 13.22
N ILE A 178 -3.90 -14.79 12.40
CA ILE A 178 -4.19 -13.40 12.01
C ILE A 178 -4.10 -12.43 13.21
N PRO A 179 -3.32 -11.33 13.11
CA PRO A 179 -3.32 -10.26 14.10
C PRO A 179 -4.73 -9.75 14.38
N ALA A 180 -4.98 -9.30 15.61
CA ALA A 180 -6.26 -8.70 15.95
C ALA A 180 -6.46 -7.43 15.11
N ILE A 181 -7.46 -7.45 14.23
CA ILE A 181 -7.88 -6.27 13.48
C ILE A 181 -8.44 -5.26 14.49
N PRO A 182 -8.05 -3.97 14.43
CA PRO A 182 -8.57 -2.94 15.32
C PRO A 182 -10.09 -2.98 15.37
N GLY A 183 -10.64 -3.20 16.57
CA GLY A 183 -12.08 -3.21 16.79
C GLY A 183 -12.69 -1.84 16.43
N PRO A 184 -14.00 -1.79 16.15
CA PRO A 184 -14.64 -0.53 15.82
C PRO A 184 -14.48 0.43 17.01
N LEU A 185 -13.92 1.62 16.77
CA LEU A 185 -14.11 2.73 17.70
C LEU A 185 -15.63 2.93 17.84
N PRO A 186 -16.18 3.13 19.05
CA PRO A 186 -17.62 3.26 19.25
C PRO A 186 -18.14 4.49 18.50
N THR A 187 -18.64 4.28 17.29
CA THR A 187 -19.44 5.23 16.54
C THR A 187 -20.80 4.59 16.25
N PRO A 188 -21.89 5.36 16.33
CA PRO A 188 -23.23 4.83 16.09
C PRO A 188 -23.35 4.41 14.62
N LEU A 189 -23.45 3.11 14.37
CA LEU A 189 -23.76 2.55 13.06
C LEU A 189 -25.18 2.98 12.66
N ILE A 190 -25.30 3.78 11.62
CA ILE A 190 -26.52 3.87 10.82
C ILE A 190 -26.33 2.92 9.64
N ASP A 191 -27.01 1.79 9.71
CA ASP A 191 -27.06 0.82 8.62
C ASP A 191 -27.90 1.37 7.46
N LEU A 192 -27.23 1.74 6.36
CA LEU A 192 -27.88 2.16 5.10
C LEU A 192 -27.93 1.03 4.05
N SER A 193 -27.54 -0.21 4.40
CA SER A 193 -27.59 -1.35 3.47
C SER A 193 -29.02 -1.73 3.05
N VAL A 194 -30.01 -1.30 3.82
CA VAL A 194 -31.45 -1.52 3.55
C VAL A 194 -31.97 -0.76 2.33
N ILE A 195 -31.21 0.19 1.75
CA ILE A 195 -31.69 0.98 0.59
C ILE A 195 -31.46 0.27 -0.75
N PHE A 196 -30.55 -0.71 -0.84
CA PHE A 196 -30.15 -1.29 -2.13
C PHE A 196 -30.21 -2.82 -2.22
N THR A 197 -31.19 -3.45 -1.57
CA THR A 197 -31.56 -4.84 -1.88
C THR A 197 -33.07 -4.98 -2.07
N ARG A 198 -33.53 -4.92 -3.32
CA ARG A 198 -34.66 -5.70 -3.85
C ARG A 198 -34.67 -5.69 -5.38
N ARG A 199 -34.51 -6.88 -5.97
CA ARG A 199 -34.78 -7.16 -7.38
C ARG A 199 -36.22 -7.68 -7.50
N GLY A 200 -37.02 -7.12 -8.42
CA GLY A 200 -38.22 -7.76 -8.97
C GLY A 200 -39.58 -7.18 -8.56
N ALA A 201 -40.08 -6.21 -9.34
CA ALA A 201 -41.43 -6.18 -9.92
C ALA A 201 -41.60 -4.87 -10.70
N GLU A 202 -41.72 -4.98 -12.03
CA GLU A 202 -42.20 -3.89 -12.87
C GLU A 202 -43.58 -3.42 -12.38
N ARG A 203 -43.72 -2.10 -12.16
CA ARG A 203 -44.91 -1.33 -12.50
C ARG A 203 -44.57 0.16 -12.51
N GLU A 204 -44.25 0.61 -13.71
CA GLU A 204 -44.69 1.87 -14.31
C GLU A 204 -44.83 3.06 -13.35
N ILE A 205 -43.79 3.89 -13.25
CA ILE A 205 -43.97 5.32 -12.96
C ILE A 205 -43.22 6.10 -14.04
N ARG A 206 -44.02 6.76 -14.88
CA ARG A 206 -43.61 7.68 -15.94
C ARG A 206 -42.75 8.82 -15.39
N GLY A 207 -41.62 9.03 -16.07
CA GLY A 207 -41.05 10.31 -16.47
C GLY A 207 -40.79 11.37 -15.39
N ILE A 208 -39.54 11.48 -14.96
CA ILE A 208 -38.92 12.77 -14.63
C ILE A 208 -37.50 12.76 -15.22
N GLU A 209 -37.26 13.65 -16.18
CA GLU A 209 -35.96 13.99 -16.78
C GLU A 209 -35.00 14.64 -15.76
N PRO A 210 -33.67 14.61 -16.02
CA PRO A 210 -32.66 15.13 -15.11
C PRO A 210 -32.65 16.66 -15.08
N ILE A 211 -32.49 17.26 -13.89
CA ILE A 211 -32.30 18.70 -13.76
C ILE A 211 -30.81 19.04 -13.56
N PRO A 212 -30.29 20.07 -14.27
CA PRO A 212 -28.86 20.31 -14.49
C PRO A 212 -28.26 21.33 -13.50
N GLY A 213 -26.93 21.35 -13.42
CA GLY A 213 -26.11 22.56 -13.23
C GLY A 213 -26.19 23.27 -11.88
N GLU A 214 -25.09 23.19 -11.13
CA GLU A 214 -24.69 24.25 -10.20
C GLU A 214 -24.72 25.61 -10.91
N GLU A 215 -25.49 26.57 -10.41
CA GLU A 215 -25.07 27.97 -10.27
C GLU A 215 -26.14 28.78 -9.49
N ALA A 216 -25.67 29.47 -8.44
CA ALA A 216 -26.31 30.55 -7.68
C ALA A 216 -27.59 30.26 -6.86
N MET A 217 -27.44 30.10 -5.54
CA MET A 217 -28.42 30.55 -4.52
C MET A 217 -27.75 30.78 -3.14
N PRO A 218 -28.31 31.66 -2.28
CA PRO A 218 -27.56 32.57 -1.41
C PRO A 218 -27.10 31.95 -0.09
N ALA A 219 -26.14 32.62 0.55
CA ALA A 219 -25.69 32.31 1.91
C ALA A 219 -26.82 32.56 2.94
N ASP A 220 -27.61 31.52 3.22
CA ASP A 220 -28.56 31.52 4.33
C ASP A 220 -27.86 31.05 5.62
N HIS A 221 -27.72 31.97 6.57
CA HIS A 221 -27.22 31.71 7.92
C HIS A 221 -28.38 31.29 8.83
N SER A 222 -28.75 30.01 8.78
CA SER A 222 -29.63 29.39 9.78
C SER A 222 -28.84 28.37 10.63
N PRO A 223 -28.87 28.47 11.97
CA PRO A 223 -28.00 27.68 12.86
C PRO A 223 -28.51 26.26 13.14
N ASN A 224 -29.47 25.75 12.37
CA ASN A 224 -30.14 24.49 12.65
C ASN A 224 -30.26 23.62 11.39
N ARG A 225 -29.14 23.00 10.97
CA ARG A 225 -29.18 21.88 10.02
C ARG A 225 -29.36 20.57 10.80
N PRO A 226 -30.29 19.68 10.40
CA PRO A 226 -30.34 18.35 10.97
C PRO A 226 -29.08 17.56 10.58
N ILE A 227 -28.64 16.67 11.49
CA ILE A 227 -27.41 15.85 11.47
C ILE A 227 -27.22 15.02 10.18
N PHE A 228 -28.25 14.90 9.34
CA PHE A 228 -28.24 14.14 8.09
C PHE A 228 -27.20 14.60 7.05
N SER A 229 -26.76 15.86 7.03
CA SER A 229 -25.77 16.31 6.03
C SER A 229 -24.35 15.75 6.27
N ALA A 230 -23.98 15.46 7.53
CA ALA A 230 -22.65 14.98 7.89
C ALA A 230 -22.41 13.49 7.53
N ILE A 231 -23.48 12.69 7.43
CA ILE A 231 -23.40 11.24 7.17
C ILE A 231 -23.09 10.95 5.69
N PHE A 232 -23.54 11.81 4.77
CA PHE A 232 -23.18 11.73 3.35
C PHE A 232 -21.85 12.42 3.02
N SER A 233 -21.18 13.00 4.01
CA SER A 233 -19.91 13.73 3.83
C SER A 233 -18.67 12.87 4.09
N SER A 234 -18.83 11.63 4.57
CA SER A 234 -17.70 10.73 4.79
C SER A 234 -17.10 10.34 3.43
N PRO A 235 -15.83 10.65 3.18
CA PRO A 235 -15.18 10.22 1.96
C PRO A 235 -15.22 8.69 1.86
N GLY A 236 -15.52 8.17 0.66
CA GLY A 236 -15.64 6.74 0.41
C GLY A 236 -14.67 6.28 -0.66
N ARG A 237 -14.57 4.96 -0.83
CA ARG A 237 -13.80 4.32 -1.90
C ARG A 237 -14.56 3.13 -2.46
N ARG A 238 -14.25 2.77 -3.70
CA ARG A 238 -14.76 1.55 -4.29
C ARG A 238 -13.93 0.37 -3.79
N ILE A 239 -14.59 -0.63 -3.23
CA ILE A 239 -13.97 -1.92 -2.95
C ILE A 239 -14.32 -2.83 -4.11
N ARG A 240 -13.29 -3.36 -4.77
CA ARG A 240 -13.42 -4.44 -5.74
C ARG A 240 -12.84 -5.69 -5.09
N PHE A 241 -13.58 -6.78 -5.05
CA PHE A 241 -13.14 -7.97 -4.33
C PHE A 241 -13.50 -9.26 -5.05
N VAL A 242 -12.74 -10.31 -4.75
CA VAL A 242 -12.94 -11.67 -5.23
C VAL A 242 -12.62 -12.67 -4.13
N LEU A 243 -13.27 -13.83 -4.18
CA LEU A 243 -12.98 -14.95 -3.29
C LEU A 243 -11.81 -15.76 -3.86
N ALA A 244 -10.81 -16.05 -3.05
CA ALA A 244 -9.78 -17.03 -3.40
C ALA A 244 -10.37 -18.45 -3.40
N LEU A 245 -9.84 -19.30 -4.27
CA LEU A 245 -10.05 -20.73 -4.22
C LEU A 245 -9.44 -21.32 -2.94
N GLU A 246 -9.87 -22.52 -2.54
CA GLU A 246 -9.45 -23.14 -1.27
C GLU A 246 -7.93 -23.24 -1.14
N ASP A 247 -7.21 -23.54 -2.22
CA ASP A 247 -5.75 -23.67 -2.21
C ASP A 247 -5.00 -22.33 -2.32
N GLY A 248 -5.73 -21.23 -2.46
CA GLY A 248 -5.21 -19.85 -2.48
C GLY A 248 -5.17 -19.10 -3.82
N PRO A 249 -5.16 -19.72 -5.02
CA PRO A 249 -5.28 -18.99 -6.28
C PRO A 249 -6.59 -18.20 -6.39
N TYR A 250 -6.60 -17.13 -7.17
CA TYR A 250 -7.77 -16.28 -7.41
C TYR A 250 -7.78 -15.78 -8.87
N PRO A 251 -8.94 -15.36 -9.41
CA PRO A 251 -9.01 -14.72 -10.72
C PRO A 251 -8.19 -13.42 -10.74
N GLU A 252 -7.05 -13.44 -11.44
CA GLU A 252 -6.13 -12.30 -11.44
C GLU A 252 -6.61 -11.13 -12.29
N ASP A 253 -7.47 -11.35 -13.29
CA ASP A 253 -8.02 -10.27 -14.10
C ASP A 253 -9.24 -9.67 -13.39
N PRO A 254 -9.19 -8.37 -13.00
CA PRO A 254 -10.33 -7.70 -12.38
C PRO A 254 -11.58 -7.57 -13.28
N GLU A 255 -11.44 -7.86 -14.57
CA GLU A 255 -12.55 -7.89 -15.54
C GLU A 255 -13.26 -9.26 -15.59
N ASP A 256 -12.71 -10.29 -14.95
CA ASP A 256 -13.37 -11.60 -14.84
C ASP A 256 -14.69 -11.49 -14.05
N ASP A 257 -15.69 -12.28 -14.45
CA ASP A 257 -17.03 -12.35 -13.84
C ASP A 257 -17.01 -12.71 -12.33
N GLY A 258 -15.86 -13.16 -11.79
CA GLY A 258 -15.68 -13.48 -10.38
C GLY A 258 -15.52 -12.24 -9.48
N TRP A 259 -15.15 -11.08 -10.04
CA TRP A 259 -14.95 -9.87 -9.26
C TRP A 259 -16.26 -9.13 -9.00
N GLN A 260 -16.48 -8.81 -7.73
CA GLN A 260 -17.61 -8.03 -7.25
C GLN A 260 -17.14 -6.66 -6.76
N GLN A 261 -18.05 -5.70 -6.68
CA GLN A 261 -17.71 -4.37 -6.20
C GLN A 261 -18.83 -3.73 -5.39
N PHE A 262 -18.46 -2.95 -4.38
CA PHE A 262 -19.37 -2.12 -3.62
C PHE A 262 -18.67 -0.82 -3.18
N TRP A 263 -19.46 0.17 -2.79
CA TRP A 263 -18.94 1.41 -2.24
C TRP A 263 -18.80 1.30 -0.72
N PHE A 264 -17.60 1.54 -0.21
CA PHE A 264 -17.32 1.52 1.23
C PHE A 264 -17.04 2.93 1.74
N ARG A 265 -17.62 3.27 2.90
CA ARG A 265 -17.38 4.54 3.60
C ARG A 265 -16.71 4.27 4.95
N GLY A 266 -15.72 5.08 5.26
CA GLY A 266 -14.91 4.95 6.47
C GLY A 266 -13.58 4.23 6.23
N ARG A 267 -12.88 3.95 7.33
CA ARG A 267 -11.53 3.36 7.33
C ARG A 267 -11.42 2.03 8.06
N SER A 268 -12.43 1.65 8.85
CA SER A 268 -12.31 0.51 9.75
C SER A 268 -12.15 -0.79 8.96
N ALA A 269 -11.01 -1.46 9.13
CA ALA A 269 -10.79 -2.79 8.56
C ALA A 269 -11.75 -3.82 9.16
N PHE A 270 -12.11 -3.67 10.44
CA PHE A 270 -13.11 -4.50 11.07
C PHE A 270 -14.49 -4.36 10.40
N SER A 271 -14.94 -3.12 10.17
CA SER A 271 -16.20 -2.89 9.47
C SER A 271 -16.14 -3.44 8.04
N LEU A 272 -15.05 -3.18 7.30
CA LEU A 272 -14.86 -3.69 5.95
C LEU A 272 -14.95 -5.22 5.90
N ARG A 273 -14.33 -5.92 6.85
CA ARG A 273 -14.42 -7.38 6.98
C ARG A 273 -15.86 -7.85 7.13
N GLY A 274 -16.65 -7.17 7.96
CA GLY A 274 -18.08 -7.46 8.12
C GLY A 274 -18.87 -7.23 6.84
N TYR A 275 -18.60 -6.15 6.10
CA TYR A 275 -19.23 -5.90 4.80
C TYR A 275 -18.88 -7.00 3.79
N LEU A 276 -17.62 -7.42 3.71
CA LEU A 276 -17.20 -8.50 2.80
C LEU A 276 -17.86 -9.84 3.16
N ALA A 277 -17.87 -10.20 4.45
CA ALA A 277 -18.54 -11.42 4.93
C ALA A 277 -20.03 -11.45 4.55
N ALA A 278 -20.73 -10.32 4.69
CA ALA A 278 -22.14 -10.21 4.31
C ALA A 278 -22.38 -10.35 2.79
N HIS A 279 -21.44 -9.93 1.94
CA HIS A 279 -21.57 -10.07 0.48
C HIS A 279 -21.32 -11.51 0.00
N ILE A 280 -20.56 -12.31 0.74
CA ILE A 280 -20.24 -13.70 0.39
C ILE A 280 -21.09 -14.74 1.14
N ASP A 281 -22.10 -14.29 1.89
CA ASP A 281 -23.07 -15.12 2.63
C ASP A 281 -22.41 -16.13 3.60
N VAL A 282 -21.35 -15.69 4.30
CA VAL A 282 -20.70 -16.50 5.33
C VAL A 282 -21.14 -16.06 6.73
N ASP A 283 -21.64 -17.03 7.51
CA ASP A 283 -22.10 -16.82 8.89
C ASP A 283 -20.95 -16.46 9.86
N ASP A 284 -19.72 -16.87 9.53
CA ASP A 284 -18.52 -16.55 10.31
C ASP A 284 -17.73 -15.40 9.65
N PRO A 285 -17.58 -14.24 10.32
CA PRO A 285 -16.82 -13.11 9.79
C PRO A 285 -15.30 -13.34 9.79
N ASN A 286 -14.81 -14.51 10.18
CA ASN A 286 -13.39 -14.82 10.21
C ASN A 286 -12.82 -15.08 8.81
N VAL A 287 -12.84 -14.05 7.97
CA VAL A 287 -12.15 -14.03 6.68
C VAL A 287 -10.87 -13.22 6.80
N ALA A 288 -9.86 -13.60 6.02
CA ALA A 288 -8.69 -12.77 5.79
C ALA A 288 -8.93 -11.91 4.55
N MET A 289 -8.61 -10.63 4.65
CA MET A 289 -8.66 -9.68 3.54
C MET A 289 -7.22 -9.41 3.11
N CYS A 290 -6.89 -9.62 1.84
CA CYS A 290 -5.57 -9.28 1.31
C CYS A 290 -5.72 -8.18 0.26
N VAL A 291 -5.06 -7.05 0.47
CA VAL A 291 -5.02 -5.95 -0.51
C VAL A 291 -4.02 -6.28 -1.62
N ARG A 292 -4.38 -5.87 -2.84
CA ARG A 292 -3.53 -5.96 -4.03
C ARG A 292 -3.26 -4.56 -4.58
N GLY A 293 -2.04 -4.05 -4.44
CA GLY A 293 -1.64 -2.76 -5.00
C GLY A 293 -1.16 -2.89 -6.44
N GLY A 294 -2.09 -2.81 -7.40
CA GLY A 294 -1.82 -2.95 -8.84
C GLY A 294 -1.86 -4.39 -9.35
N ARG A 295 -1.96 -4.56 -10.67
CA ARG A 295 -2.12 -5.85 -11.35
C ARG A 295 -0.96 -6.81 -11.07
N HIS A 296 0.25 -6.32 -10.86
CA HIS A 296 1.41 -7.15 -10.55
C HIS A 296 1.80 -7.08 -9.06
N GLY A 297 0.98 -6.40 -8.24
CA GLY A 297 1.17 -6.32 -6.81
C GLY A 297 1.03 -7.67 -6.13
N ARG A 298 1.90 -7.94 -5.14
CA ARG A 298 1.75 -9.11 -4.28
C ARG A 298 0.61 -8.84 -3.29
N LEU A 299 -0.03 -9.90 -2.82
CA LEU A 299 -1.04 -9.78 -1.78
C LEU A 299 -0.42 -9.40 -0.44
N THR A 300 -1.02 -8.44 0.24
CA THR A 300 -0.69 -8.07 1.63
C THR A 300 -1.91 -8.25 2.52
N PRO A 301 -1.84 -9.05 3.59
CA PRO A 301 -2.94 -9.16 4.54
C PRO A 301 -3.25 -7.80 5.20
N LEU A 302 -4.49 -7.33 5.04
CA LEU A 302 -4.99 -6.09 5.59
C LEU A 302 -5.41 -6.29 7.05
N VAL A 303 -4.52 -5.90 7.97
CA VAL A 303 -4.73 -6.00 9.42
C VAL A 303 -4.72 -4.63 10.12
N VAL A 304 -4.58 -3.56 9.34
CA VAL A 304 -4.69 -2.16 9.79
C VAL A 304 -5.89 -1.49 9.12
N ASP A 305 -6.35 -0.38 9.70
CA ASP A 305 -7.37 0.45 9.07
C ASP A 305 -6.90 1.01 7.73
N LEU A 306 -7.86 1.20 6.83
CA LEU A 306 -7.62 1.78 5.51
C LEU A 306 -7.05 3.20 5.64
N PRO A 307 -6.21 3.64 4.67
CA PRO A 307 -5.59 4.95 4.73
C PRO A 307 -6.61 6.09 4.74
N ASP A 308 -6.29 7.26 5.33
CA ASP A 308 -7.11 8.48 5.22
C ASP A 308 -6.98 9.21 3.89
N GLY A 309 -6.13 8.75 2.98
CA GLY A 309 -6.11 9.18 1.59
C GLY A 309 -6.80 8.20 0.64
N GLY A 310 -6.67 8.48 -0.66
CA GLY A 310 -7.14 7.56 -1.72
C GLY A 310 -8.66 7.44 -1.86
N TYR A 311 -9.43 8.36 -1.29
CA TYR A 311 -10.87 8.42 -1.51
C TYR A 311 -11.20 8.65 -2.98
N GLY A 312 -12.29 8.06 -3.47
CA GLY A 312 -12.58 8.02 -4.91
C GLY A 312 -11.83 6.94 -5.68
N GLY A 313 -10.73 6.39 -5.11
CA GLY A 313 -9.97 5.29 -5.68
C GLY A 313 -10.67 3.93 -5.57
N THR A 314 -10.08 2.93 -6.22
CA THR A 314 -10.51 1.52 -6.13
C THR A 314 -9.47 0.75 -5.32
N LEU A 315 -9.91 0.06 -4.28
CA LEU A 315 -9.09 -0.86 -3.51
C LEU A 315 -9.47 -2.29 -3.90
N GLU A 316 -8.50 -3.05 -4.37
CA GLU A 316 -8.68 -4.46 -4.73
C GLU A 316 -8.36 -5.37 -3.55
N ILE A 317 -9.28 -6.29 -3.25
CA ILE A 317 -9.19 -7.19 -2.10
C ILE A 317 -9.46 -8.63 -2.52
N VAL A 318 -8.52 -9.51 -2.25
CA VAL A 318 -8.74 -10.96 -2.32
C VAL A 318 -9.13 -11.47 -0.95
N VAL A 319 -10.26 -12.15 -0.87
CA VAL A 319 -10.81 -12.69 0.38
C VAL A 319 -10.46 -14.17 0.50
N PHE A 320 -9.90 -14.56 1.64
CA PHE A 320 -9.60 -15.95 1.97
C PHE A 320 -10.51 -16.40 3.11
N LEU A 321 -11.16 -17.55 2.96
CA LEU A 321 -12.05 -18.13 3.98
C LEU A 321 -11.23 -18.88 5.03
N ALA A 322 -11.54 -18.69 6.31
CA ALA A 322 -10.93 -19.48 7.38
C ALA A 322 -11.17 -20.99 7.17
N GLY A 323 -10.17 -21.79 7.55
CA GLY A 323 -10.20 -23.24 7.39
C GLY A 323 -9.84 -23.74 6.00
N THR A 324 -9.48 -22.84 5.07
CA THR A 324 -8.93 -23.21 3.76
C THR A 324 -7.40 -23.24 3.77
N PRO A 325 -6.75 -24.12 2.98
CA PRO A 325 -5.29 -24.13 2.86
C PRO A 325 -4.69 -22.77 2.46
N GLY A 326 -5.38 -22.02 1.59
CA GLY A 326 -4.96 -20.68 1.18
C GLY A 326 -4.95 -19.68 2.33
N TYR A 327 -5.93 -19.75 3.24
CA TYR A 327 -5.95 -18.94 4.46
C TYR A 327 -4.78 -19.30 5.40
N ASP A 328 -4.53 -20.60 5.59
CA ASP A 328 -3.46 -21.08 6.48
C ASP A 328 -2.04 -20.83 5.91
N ALA A 329 -1.95 -20.61 4.59
CA ALA A 329 -0.72 -20.23 3.92
C ALA A 329 -0.36 -18.74 4.10
N LEU A 330 -1.30 -17.89 4.56
CA LEU A 330 -1.02 -16.48 4.81
C LEU A 330 0.05 -16.31 5.90
N ARG A 331 0.90 -15.30 5.73
CA ARG A 331 1.98 -14.97 6.66
C ARG A 331 1.86 -13.52 7.08
N TYR A 332 2.09 -13.28 8.36
CA TYR A 332 1.97 -11.97 8.98
C TYR A 332 3.30 -11.61 9.64
N PRO A 333 3.82 -10.39 9.47
CA PRO A 333 5.00 -9.95 10.20
C PRO A 333 4.68 -9.82 11.69
N ASP A 334 5.55 -10.33 12.56
CA ASP A 334 5.47 -10.07 13.99
C ASP A 334 6.10 -8.72 14.32
N VAL A 335 5.29 -7.67 14.20
CA VAL A 335 5.76 -6.29 14.40
C VAL A 335 6.16 -5.99 15.85
N ASP A 336 5.82 -6.85 16.80
CA ASP A 336 6.17 -6.70 18.21
C ASP A 336 7.43 -7.48 18.61
N ALA A 337 7.94 -8.36 17.74
CA ALA A 337 9.15 -9.13 17.99
C ALA A 337 10.36 -8.22 18.28
N GLN A 338 11.13 -8.56 19.33
CA GLN A 338 12.27 -7.77 19.81
C GLN A 338 13.46 -7.83 18.87
#